data_AF-A0A7J7RWN5-F1
#
_entry.id   AF-A0A7J7RWN5-F1
#
_cell.length_a   1.000
_cell.length_b   1.000
_cell.length_c   1.000
_cell.angle_alpha   90.00
_cell.angle_beta   90.00
_cell.angle_gamma   90.00
#
_symmetry.space_group_name_H-M   'P 1'
#
loop_
_entity.id
_entity.type
_entity.pdbx_description
1 polymer ?
#
loop_
_entity_poly.entity_id
_entity_poly.type
_entity_poly.pdbx_seq_one_letter_code
_entity_poly.pdbx_strand_id
1 'polypeptide(L)'
;MFLTLHNAAEVIVCGHGMCFRKEKTPPAKICSALLLLAAAGSLPFNDAQFDPDGYFWAVIHLLCVGAYKILQKSPKFGALSDIDQQYLNYIFSVALLASAAHPTGDLLCARDFALLYFYRFHGSCCASGLLGFLLTLSALKLKSLAAPGQCAAWLLLAQVTTAGCSVLLFEGILTRAAVGCLLLSGLGKTMLVFAERRGTPR
;
A
#
# COMPACT_ATOMS: atom_id res chain seq x y z
N MET A 1 -10.36 -3.14 2.87
CA MET A 1 -9.77 -4.33 2.24
C MET A 1 -8.35 -4.06 1.71
N PHE A 2 -8.17 -3.22 0.67
CA PHE A 2 -6.86 -2.91 0.08
C PHE A 2 -5.78 -2.46 1.08
N LEU A 3 -6.12 -1.57 2.03
CA LEU A 3 -5.20 -1.10 3.07
C LEU A 3 -4.62 -2.24 3.93
N THR A 4 -5.44 -3.25 4.26
CA THR A 4 -5.01 -4.41 5.06
C THR A 4 -3.97 -5.23 4.31
N LEU A 5 -4.22 -5.50 3.03
CA LEU A 5 -3.31 -6.24 2.16
C LEU A 5 -2.04 -5.44 1.88
N HIS A 6 -2.15 -4.13 1.64
CA HIS A 6 -1.00 -3.25 1.45
C HIS A 6 -0.09 -3.22 2.69
N ASN A 7 -0.67 -3.15 3.89
CA ASN A 7 0.09 -3.18 5.14
C ASN A 7 0.80 -4.54 5.35
N ALA A 8 0.24 -5.64 4.85
CA ALA A 8 0.85 -6.96 4.94
C ALA A 8 2.15 -7.10 4.12
N ALA A 9 2.45 -6.16 3.21
CA ALA A 9 3.75 -6.14 2.53
C ALA A 9 4.93 -6.00 3.51
N GLU A 10 4.71 -5.43 4.70
CA GLU A 10 5.74 -5.37 5.74
C GLU A 10 6.13 -6.76 6.27
N VAL A 11 5.23 -7.75 6.18
CA VAL A 11 5.52 -9.14 6.56
C VAL A 11 6.59 -9.73 5.64
N ILE A 12 6.50 -9.44 4.34
CA ILE A 12 7.50 -9.88 3.34
C ILE A 12 8.85 -9.23 3.63
N VAL A 13 8.87 -7.93 3.93
CA VAL A 13 10.10 -7.19 4.28
C VAL A 13 10.74 -7.75 5.55
N CYS A 14 9.95 -7.99 6.60
CA CYS A 14 10.42 -8.56 7.85
C CYS A 14 10.95 -9.99 7.65
N GLY A 15 10.21 -10.83 6.95
CA GLY A 15 10.60 -12.21 6.63
C GLY A 15 11.89 -12.26 5.82
N HIS A 16 12.05 -11.39 4.82
CA HIS A 16 13.28 -11.31 4.05
C HIS A 16 14.49 -10.92 4.92
N GLY A 17 14.35 -9.91 5.78
CA GLY A 17 15.41 -9.50 6.70
C GLY A 17 15.84 -10.62 7.66
N MET A 18 14.88 -11.40 8.17
CA MET A 18 15.15 -12.54 9.04
C MET A 18 15.81 -13.69 8.29
N CYS A 19 15.25 -14.12 7.15
CA CYS A 19 15.70 -15.31 6.45
C CYS A 19 17.00 -15.10 5.66
N PHE A 20 17.14 -13.96 4.97
CA PHE A 20 18.26 -13.73 4.04
C PHE A 20 19.35 -12.85 4.62
N ARG A 21 19.00 -11.86 5.47
CA ARG A 21 19.98 -10.96 6.10
C ARG A 21 20.37 -11.35 7.52
N LYS A 22 19.71 -12.37 8.10
CA LYS A 22 19.91 -12.82 9.49
C LYS A 22 19.85 -11.67 10.51
N GLU A 23 19.02 -10.67 10.24
CA GLU A 23 18.83 -9.52 11.12
C GLU A 23 18.20 -9.97 12.44
N LYS A 24 18.74 -9.52 13.57
CA LYS A 24 18.10 -9.73 14.88
C LYS A 24 16.85 -8.87 14.96
N THR A 25 15.69 -9.48 14.70
CA THR A 25 14.41 -8.78 14.77
C THR A 25 13.89 -8.71 16.20
N PRO A 26 13.56 -7.52 16.73
CA PRO A 26 13.00 -7.40 18.06
C PRO A 26 11.60 -8.05 18.12
N PRO A 27 11.20 -8.60 19.28
CA PRO A 27 9.94 -9.35 19.42
C PRO A 27 8.70 -8.50 19.06
N ALA A 28 8.76 -7.19 19.28
CA ALA A 28 7.68 -6.27 18.90
C ALA A 28 7.46 -6.22 17.37
N LYS A 29 8.51 -6.32 16.55
CA LYS A 29 8.38 -6.38 15.08
C LYS A 29 7.80 -7.72 14.63
N ILE A 30 8.18 -8.81 15.28
CA ILE A 30 7.62 -10.15 15.01
C ILE A 30 6.13 -10.17 15.35
N CYS A 31 5.75 -9.67 16.53
CA CYS A 31 4.35 -9.56 16.94
C CYS A 31 3.54 -8.72 15.96
N SER A 32 4.06 -7.55 15.56
CA SER A 32 3.45 -6.72 14.54
C SER A 32 3.25 -7.46 13.20
N ALA A 33 4.26 -8.19 12.72
CA ALA A 33 4.17 -8.97 11.48
C ALA A 33 3.10 -10.07 11.58
N LEU A 34 2.98 -10.74 12.74
CA LEU A 34 1.93 -11.74 12.97
C LEU A 34 0.53 -11.14 12.96
N LEU A 35 0.34 -9.96 13.56
CA LEU A 35 -0.95 -9.24 13.53
C LEU A 35 -1.33 -8.85 12.10
N LEU A 36 -0.37 -8.32 11.33
CA LEU A 36 -0.58 -7.96 9.92
C LEU A 36 -0.89 -9.19 9.06
N LEU A 37 -0.19 -10.30 9.28
CA LEU A 37 -0.43 -11.56 8.58
C LEU A 37 -1.80 -12.14 8.92
N ALA A 38 -2.17 -12.16 10.20
CA ALA A 38 -3.50 -12.61 10.64
C ALA A 38 -4.61 -11.72 10.06
N ALA A 39 -4.41 -10.40 10.01
CA ALA A 39 -5.37 -9.47 9.42
C ALA A 39 -5.56 -9.72 7.92
N ALA A 40 -4.49 -9.91 7.17
CA ALA A 40 -4.56 -10.18 5.73
C ALA A 40 -5.08 -11.59 5.41
N GLY A 41 -4.65 -12.59 6.17
CA GLY A 41 -5.07 -13.99 5.98
C GLY A 41 -6.53 -14.23 6.36
N SER A 42 -7.05 -13.50 7.36
CA SER A 42 -8.47 -13.58 7.74
C SER A 42 -9.40 -12.80 6.81
N LEU A 43 -8.89 -11.82 6.07
CA LEU A 43 -9.71 -10.91 5.26
C LEU A 43 -10.55 -11.64 4.18
N PRO A 44 -10.02 -12.58 3.36
CA PRO A 44 -10.81 -13.35 2.39
C PRO A 44 -12.03 -14.06 2.98
N PHE A 45 -11.90 -14.58 4.20
CA PHE A 45 -12.96 -15.35 4.86
C PHE A 45 -14.06 -14.47 5.47
N ASN A 46 -13.78 -13.18 5.64
CA ASN A 46 -14.63 -12.24 6.36
C ASN A 46 -15.15 -11.11 5.47
N ASP A 47 -14.78 -11.10 4.19
CA ASP A 47 -15.23 -10.11 3.21
C ASP A 47 -16.58 -10.51 2.64
N ALA A 48 -17.58 -9.64 2.84
CA ALA A 48 -18.92 -9.84 2.30
C ALA A 48 -18.97 -9.68 0.77
N GLN A 49 -17.95 -9.05 0.18
CA GLN A 49 -17.81 -8.84 -1.26
C GLN A 49 -16.61 -9.63 -1.81
N PHE A 50 -16.42 -10.86 -1.31
CA PHE A 50 -15.33 -11.71 -1.76
C PHE A 50 -15.38 -11.93 -3.28
N ASP A 51 -14.30 -11.53 -3.95
CA ASP A 51 -14.11 -11.71 -5.39
C ASP A 51 -12.77 -12.42 -5.64
N PRO A 52 -12.76 -13.67 -6.15
CA PRO A 52 -11.54 -14.46 -6.31
C PRO A 52 -10.53 -13.81 -7.26
N ASP A 53 -10.99 -13.17 -8.32
CA ASP A 53 -10.13 -12.49 -9.30
C ASP A 53 -9.48 -11.25 -8.67
N GLY A 54 -10.26 -10.43 -7.95
CA GLY A 54 -9.76 -9.29 -7.18
C GLY A 54 -8.73 -9.69 -6.12
N TYR A 55 -8.96 -10.80 -5.41
CA TYR A 55 -7.99 -11.33 -4.44
C TYR A 55 -6.73 -11.87 -5.10
N PHE A 56 -6.82 -12.52 -6.26
CA PHE A 56 -5.66 -12.96 -7.03
C PHE A 56 -4.76 -11.76 -7.37
N TRP A 57 -5.32 -10.70 -7.91
CA TRP A 57 -4.59 -9.47 -8.20
C TRP A 57 -4.06 -8.77 -6.94
N ALA A 58 -4.79 -8.83 -5.83
CA ALA A 58 -4.33 -8.30 -4.56
C ALA A 58 -3.10 -9.04 -4.00
N VAL A 59 -3.01 -10.36 -4.19
CA VAL A 59 -1.83 -11.15 -3.82
C VAL A 59 -0.63 -10.77 -4.70
N ILE A 60 -0.84 -10.61 -6.01
CA ILE A 60 0.21 -10.11 -6.92
C ILE A 60 0.69 -8.72 -6.44
N HIS A 61 -0.23 -7.81 -6.14
CA HIS A 61 0.10 -6.49 -5.61
C HIS A 61 0.91 -6.57 -4.31
N LEU A 62 0.50 -7.42 -3.36
CA LEU A 62 1.21 -7.65 -2.11
C LEU A 62 2.66 -8.09 -2.35
N LEU A 63 2.87 -9.07 -3.23
CA LEU A 63 4.21 -9.56 -3.59
C LEU A 63 5.05 -8.47 -4.25
N CYS A 64 4.48 -7.74 -5.23
CA CYS A 64 5.14 -6.64 -5.92
C CYS A 64 5.55 -5.52 -4.96
N VAL A 65 4.65 -5.08 -4.07
CA VAL A 65 4.96 -4.04 -3.07
C VAL A 65 6.01 -4.53 -2.07
N GLY A 66 5.93 -5.79 -1.63
CA GLY A 66 6.94 -6.39 -0.75
C GLY A 66 8.32 -6.42 -1.39
N ALA A 67 8.42 -6.95 -2.62
CA ALA A 67 9.67 -6.98 -3.38
C ALA A 67 10.22 -5.57 -3.64
N TYR A 68 9.35 -4.63 -4.01
CA TYR A 68 9.71 -3.25 -4.24
C TYR A 68 10.29 -2.59 -2.99
N LYS A 69 9.68 -2.77 -1.81
CA LYS A 69 10.20 -2.27 -0.53
C LYS A 69 11.55 -2.87 -0.16
N ILE A 70 11.79 -4.14 -0.49
CA ILE A 70 13.10 -4.79 -0.30
C ILE A 70 14.15 -4.14 -1.22
N LEU A 71 13.82 -3.91 -2.48
CA LEU A 71 14.70 -3.27 -3.46
C LEU A 71 15.02 -1.82 -3.10
N GLN A 72 14.04 -1.05 -2.62
CA GLN A 72 14.26 0.31 -2.11
C GLN A 72 15.31 0.35 -0.99
N LYS A 73 15.34 -0.66 -0.11
CA LYS A 73 16.33 -0.78 0.97
C LYS A 73 17.70 -1.32 0.51
N SER A 74 17.91 -1.49 -0.80
CA SER A 74 19.21 -1.88 -1.33
C SER A 74 20.16 -0.68 -1.44
N PRO A 75 21.49 -0.88 -1.37
CA PRO A 75 22.45 0.23 -1.44
C PRO A 75 22.35 1.09 -2.72
N LYS A 76 21.99 0.47 -3.85
CA LYS A 76 21.87 1.17 -5.14
C LYS A 76 20.71 2.17 -5.14
N PHE A 77 19.56 1.78 -4.61
CA PHE A 77 18.37 2.65 -4.56
C PHE A 77 18.36 3.56 -3.33
N GLY A 78 18.96 3.13 -2.22
CA GLY A 78 19.11 3.97 -1.02
C GLY A 78 20.04 5.18 -1.20
N ALA A 79 20.80 5.25 -2.30
CA ALA A 79 21.64 6.39 -2.64
C ALA A 79 20.90 7.49 -3.43
N LEU A 80 19.70 7.21 -3.96
CA LEU A 80 18.90 8.19 -4.70
C LEU A 80 18.10 9.07 -3.73
N SER A 81 17.79 10.31 -4.14
CA SER A 81 16.84 11.12 -3.38
C SER A 81 15.43 10.54 -3.49
N ASP A 82 14.59 10.79 -2.49
CA ASP A 82 13.18 10.36 -2.49
C ASP A 82 12.41 10.88 -3.73
N ILE A 83 12.79 12.07 -4.23
CA ILE A 83 12.19 12.67 -5.43
C ILE A 83 12.66 11.94 -6.69
N ASP A 84 13.96 11.65 -6.82
CA ASP A 84 14.50 10.93 -7.98
C ASP A 84 13.91 9.53 -8.07
N GLN A 85 13.82 8.83 -6.94
CA GLN A 85 13.19 7.52 -6.88
C GLN A 85 11.72 7.59 -7.30
N GLN A 86 10.97 8.59 -6.83
CA GLN A 86 9.57 8.77 -7.20
C GLN A 86 9.39 9.10 -8.69
N TYR A 87 10.27 9.94 -9.25
CA TYR A 87 10.26 10.28 -10.66
C TYR A 87 10.52 9.05 -11.54
N LEU A 88 11.56 8.27 -11.22
CA LEU A 88 11.85 7.01 -11.91
C LEU A 88 10.69 6.04 -11.81
N ASN A 89 10.09 5.87 -10.62
CA ASN A 89 8.93 5.02 -10.44
C ASN A 89 7.78 5.41 -11.37
N TYR A 90 7.49 6.71 -11.52
CA TYR A 90 6.40 7.15 -12.39
C TYR A 90 6.67 6.82 -13.86
N ILE A 91 7.88 7.11 -14.36
CA ILE A 91 8.24 6.81 -15.76
C ILE A 91 8.16 5.31 -16.03
N PHE A 92 8.78 4.50 -15.18
CA PHE A 92 8.73 3.04 -15.34
C PHE A 92 7.32 2.49 -15.18
N SER A 93 6.51 3.04 -14.26
CA SER A 93 5.12 2.61 -14.10
C SER A 93 4.28 2.88 -15.34
N VAL A 94 4.42 4.06 -15.97
CA VAL A 94 3.72 4.36 -17.22
C VAL A 94 4.14 3.39 -18.32
N ALA A 95 5.45 3.16 -18.49
CA ALA A 95 5.95 2.25 -19.52
C ALA A 95 5.49 0.80 -19.29
N LEU A 96 5.60 0.29 -18.06
CA LEU A 96 5.21 -1.07 -17.70
C LEU A 96 3.69 -1.26 -17.80
N LEU A 97 2.89 -0.30 -17.31
CA LEU A 97 1.44 -0.42 -17.32
C LEU A 97 0.88 -0.31 -18.74
N ALA A 98 1.42 0.59 -19.57
CA ALA A 98 1.07 0.66 -20.99
C ALA A 98 1.42 -0.64 -21.73
N SER A 99 2.57 -1.23 -21.43
CA SER A 99 3.00 -2.51 -22.01
C SER A 99 2.13 -3.68 -21.53
N ALA A 100 1.73 -3.67 -20.25
CA ALA A 100 0.90 -4.71 -19.63
C ALA A 100 -0.58 -4.62 -20.04
N ALA A 101 -1.06 -3.44 -20.44
CA ALA A 101 -2.45 -3.26 -20.85
C ALA A 101 -2.86 -4.12 -22.05
N HIS A 102 -1.91 -4.47 -22.93
CA HIS A 102 -2.17 -5.35 -24.06
C HIS A 102 -2.37 -6.82 -23.64
N PRO A 103 -1.41 -7.51 -22.99
CA PRO A 103 -1.56 -8.91 -22.59
C PRO A 103 -2.62 -9.12 -21.49
N THR A 104 -2.89 -8.12 -20.65
CA THR A 104 -3.93 -8.20 -19.61
C THR A 104 -5.34 -8.04 -20.19
N GLY A 105 -5.45 -7.65 -21.46
CA GLY A 105 -6.73 -7.44 -22.14
C GLY A 105 -7.38 -6.09 -21.85
N ASP A 106 -6.78 -5.25 -20.98
CA ASP A 106 -7.28 -3.93 -20.61
C ASP A 106 -7.48 -3.02 -21.83
N LEU A 107 -6.56 -3.07 -22.81
CA LEU A 107 -6.66 -2.26 -24.02
C LEU A 107 -7.85 -2.66 -24.90
N LEU A 108 -8.14 -3.97 -24.97
CA LEU A 108 -9.28 -4.50 -25.71
C LEU A 108 -10.58 -4.18 -24.96
N CYS A 109 -10.63 -4.39 -23.65
CA CYS A 109 -11.78 -4.07 -22.81
C CYS A 109 -12.10 -2.56 -22.80
N ALA A 110 -11.06 -1.70 -22.81
CA ALA A 110 -11.24 -0.26 -22.85
C ALA A 110 -11.96 0.19 -24.13
N ARG A 111 -11.78 -0.50 -25.26
CA ARG A 111 -12.45 -0.18 -26.52
C ARG A 111 -13.98 -0.31 -26.41
N ASP A 112 -14.45 -1.27 -25.62
CA ASP A 112 -15.87 -1.54 -25.40
C ASP A 112 -16.46 -0.73 -24.23
N PHE A 113 -15.63 0.06 -23.54
CA PHE A 113 -16.06 0.83 -22.38
C PHE A 113 -16.82 2.09 -22.82
N ALA A 114 -18.15 2.05 -22.67
CA ALA A 114 -19.05 3.12 -23.12
C ALA A 114 -18.70 4.51 -22.56
N LEU A 115 -18.13 4.59 -21.34
CA LEU A 115 -17.76 5.86 -20.71
C LEU A 115 -16.45 6.46 -21.26
N LEU A 116 -15.65 5.70 -22.02
CA LEU A 116 -14.34 6.13 -22.51
C LEU A 116 -14.44 7.43 -23.33
N TYR A 117 -15.51 7.61 -24.10
CA TYR A 117 -15.68 8.76 -25.00
C TYR A 117 -16.25 10.01 -24.30
N PHE A 118 -16.59 9.94 -23.02
CA PHE A 118 -17.15 11.07 -22.30
C PHE A 118 -16.05 11.94 -21.69
N TYR A 119 -16.10 13.26 -21.95
CA TYR A 119 -15.14 14.23 -21.37
C TYR A 119 -15.12 14.18 -19.83
N ARG A 120 -16.25 13.84 -19.20
CA ARG A 120 -16.36 13.69 -17.74
C ARG A 120 -15.47 12.55 -17.22
N PHE A 121 -15.35 11.47 -17.98
CA PHE A 121 -14.49 10.34 -17.64
C PHE A 121 -13.02 10.78 -17.69
N HIS A 122 -12.58 11.39 -18.80
CA HIS A 122 -11.22 11.92 -18.92
C HIS A 122 -10.89 12.99 -17.87
N GLY A 123 -11.80 13.93 -17.63
CA GLY A 123 -11.65 14.96 -16.61
C GLY A 123 -11.47 14.35 -15.21
N SER A 124 -12.23 13.30 -14.89
CA SER A 124 -12.11 12.57 -13.61
C SER A 124 -10.79 11.82 -13.50
N CYS A 125 -10.34 11.16 -14.57
CA CYS A 125 -9.03 10.52 -14.63
C CYS A 125 -7.90 11.53 -14.41
N CYS A 126 -7.91 12.66 -15.14
CA CYS A 126 -6.93 13.72 -14.97
C CYS A 126 -6.93 14.30 -13.54
N ALA A 127 -8.11 14.59 -13.00
CA ALA A 127 -8.24 15.11 -11.63
C ALA A 127 -7.69 14.12 -10.59
N SER A 128 -8.01 12.83 -10.73
CA SER A 128 -7.51 11.78 -9.84
C SER A 128 -5.99 11.60 -9.94
N GLY A 129 -5.43 11.66 -11.16
CA GLY A 129 -4.00 11.57 -11.39
C GLY A 129 -3.24 12.76 -10.78
N LEU A 130 -3.74 13.99 -10.99
CA LEU A 130 -3.16 15.19 -10.40
C LEU A 130 -3.23 15.16 -8.87
N LEU A 131 -4.38 14.77 -8.32
CA LEU A 131 -4.57 14.65 -6.87
C LEU A 131 -3.63 13.59 -6.28
N GLY A 132 -3.49 12.43 -6.91
CA GLY A 132 -2.58 11.37 -6.50
C GLY A 132 -1.11 11.81 -6.53
N PHE A 133 -0.72 12.56 -7.56
CA PHE A 133 0.61 13.15 -7.66
C PHE A 133 0.89 14.16 -6.54
N LEU A 134 -0.02 15.11 -6.32
CA LEU A 134 0.10 16.12 -5.26
C LEU A 134 0.11 15.49 -3.87
N LEU A 135 -0.70 14.46 -3.63
CA LEU A 135 -0.71 13.71 -2.38
C LEU A 135 0.63 13.02 -2.13
N THR A 136 1.20 12.39 -3.16
CA THR A 136 2.50 11.72 -3.07
C THR A 136 3.61 12.73 -2.80
N LEU A 137 3.65 13.85 -3.51
CA LEU A 137 4.61 14.92 -3.26
C LEU A 137 4.49 15.48 -1.84
N SER A 138 3.25 15.71 -1.37
CA SER A 138 2.98 16.19 -0.02
C SER A 138 3.45 15.18 1.03
N ALA A 139 3.26 13.88 0.80
CA ALA A 139 3.74 12.82 1.67
C ALA A 139 5.28 12.77 1.73
N LEU A 140 5.97 12.98 0.60
CA LEU A 140 7.44 13.08 0.56
C LEU A 140 7.94 14.32 1.31
N LYS A 141 7.31 15.48 1.08
CA LYS A 141 7.63 16.71 1.82
C LYS A 141 7.37 16.57 3.32
N LEU A 142 6.30 15.88 3.71
CA LEU A 142 6.01 15.59 5.11
C LEU A 142 7.09 14.69 5.72
N LYS A 143 7.57 13.67 5.00
CA LYS A 143 8.68 12.82 5.46
C LYS A 143 9.98 13.61 5.63
N SER A 144 10.26 14.59 4.77
CA SER A 144 11.48 15.40 4.87
C SER A 144 11.43 16.44 6.00
N LEU A 145 10.24 16.92 6.38
CA LEU A 145 10.07 18.01 7.34
C LEU A 145 9.69 17.53 8.75
N ALA A 146 8.99 16.41 8.88
CA ALA A 146 8.48 15.93 10.15
C ALA A 146 9.36 14.85 10.75
N ALA A 147 9.40 14.79 12.08
CA ALA A 147 10.08 13.70 12.77
C ALA A 147 9.45 12.33 12.39
N PRO A 148 10.28 11.25 12.36
CA PRO A 148 9.95 9.83 12.41
C PRO A 148 8.48 9.41 12.56
N GLY A 149 8.14 9.20 13.83
CA GLY A 149 7.51 10.33 14.50
C GLY A 149 6.10 10.67 14.06
N GLN A 150 5.93 11.96 13.95
CA GLN A 150 4.74 12.66 13.51
C GLN A 150 4.40 12.26 12.07
N CYS A 151 5.39 12.00 11.20
CA CYS A 151 5.12 11.54 9.84
C CYS A 151 4.32 10.23 9.84
N ALA A 152 4.76 9.24 10.61
CA ALA A 152 4.03 7.97 10.71
C ALA A 152 2.63 8.13 11.32
N ALA A 153 2.45 9.03 12.29
CA ALA A 153 1.14 9.32 12.87
C ALA A 153 0.19 9.97 11.84
N TRP A 154 0.67 10.92 11.06
CA TRP A 154 -0.10 11.55 9.97
C TRP A 154 -0.49 10.56 8.88
N LEU A 155 0.42 9.65 8.50
CA LEU A 155 0.13 8.60 7.53
C LEU A 155 -0.93 7.61 8.06
N LEU A 156 -0.84 7.22 9.34
CA LEU A 156 -1.86 6.38 9.97
C LEU A 156 -3.22 7.06 10.02
N LEU A 157 -3.26 8.35 10.38
CA LEU A 157 -4.50 9.13 10.36
C LEU A 157 -5.10 9.18 8.95
N ALA A 158 -4.28 9.45 7.93
CA ALA A 158 -4.73 9.43 6.54
C ALA A 158 -5.31 8.08 6.13
N GLN A 159 -4.70 6.95 6.54
CA GLN A 159 -5.22 5.62 6.26
C GLN A 159 -6.59 5.38 6.94
N VAL A 160 -6.75 5.75 8.20
CA VAL A 160 -8.02 5.60 8.94
C VAL A 160 -9.11 6.46 8.32
N THR A 161 -8.82 7.73 8.04
CA THR A 161 -9.77 8.65 7.38
C THR A 161 -10.15 8.12 6.00
N THR A 162 -9.19 7.61 5.22
CA THR A 162 -9.46 7.05 3.89
C THR A 162 -10.37 5.82 3.98
N ALA A 163 -10.11 4.91 4.91
CA ALA A 163 -10.95 3.73 5.13
C ALA A 163 -12.38 4.13 5.55
N GLY A 164 -12.52 5.07 6.49
CA GLY A 164 -13.81 5.57 6.94
C GLY A 164 -14.59 6.27 5.82
N CYS A 165 -13.95 7.23 5.13
CA CYS A 165 -14.55 7.92 4.00
C CYS A 165 -14.94 6.96 2.87
N SER A 166 -14.15 5.91 2.58
CA SER A 166 -14.51 4.94 1.54
C SER A 166 -15.80 4.18 1.86
N VAL A 167 -16.03 3.84 3.13
CA VAL A 167 -17.28 3.16 3.53
C VAL A 167 -18.47 4.10 3.38
N LEU A 168 -18.31 5.37 3.79
CA LEU A 168 -19.36 6.38 3.71
C LEU A 168 -19.71 6.79 2.27
N LEU A 169 -18.70 6.96 1.41
CA LEU A 169 -18.89 7.45 0.04
C LEU A 169 -19.35 6.37 -0.94
N PHE A 170 -18.98 5.11 -0.71
CA PHE A 170 -19.30 3.99 -1.60
C PHE A 170 -20.34 3.03 -1.03
N GLU A 171 -21.06 3.44 0.04
CA GLU A 171 -22.07 2.62 0.72
C GLU A 171 -21.58 1.20 1.02
N GLY A 172 -20.33 1.08 1.47
CA GLY A 172 -19.67 -0.20 1.67
C GLY A 172 -20.32 -1.01 2.80
N ILE A 173 -20.54 -2.31 2.57
CA ILE A 173 -21.04 -3.23 3.60
C ILE A 173 -19.91 -3.54 4.57
N LEU A 174 -19.95 -2.92 5.75
CA LEU A 174 -18.93 -3.12 6.78
C LEU A 174 -19.40 -4.18 7.80
N THR A 175 -18.92 -5.41 7.64
CA THR A 175 -19.20 -6.49 8.60
C THR A 175 -18.38 -6.33 9.88
N ARG A 176 -18.88 -6.85 11.00
CA ARG A 176 -18.13 -6.87 12.28
C ARG A 176 -16.76 -7.54 12.13
N ALA A 177 -16.70 -8.58 11.31
CA ALA A 177 -15.46 -9.29 11.04
C ALA A 177 -14.48 -8.46 10.19
N ALA A 178 -14.95 -7.74 9.18
CA ALA A 178 -14.14 -6.81 8.40
C ALA A 178 -13.58 -5.66 9.26
N VAL A 179 -14.37 -5.13 10.20
CA VAL A 179 -13.90 -4.16 11.20
C VAL A 179 -12.77 -4.78 12.04
N GLY A 180 -12.93 -6.02 12.48
CA GLY A 180 -11.89 -6.77 13.20
C GLY A 180 -10.58 -6.85 12.41
N CYS A 181 -10.63 -7.22 11.12
CA CYS A 181 -9.46 -7.27 10.25
C CYS A 181 -8.79 -5.88 10.09
N LEU A 182 -9.59 -4.81 9.96
CA LEU A 182 -9.06 -3.44 9.87
C LEU A 182 -8.37 -2.99 11.15
N LEU A 183 -8.99 -3.26 12.31
CA LEU A 183 -8.41 -2.94 13.63
C LEU A 183 -7.12 -3.71 13.88
N LEU A 184 -7.11 -5.00 13.54
CA LEU A 184 -5.92 -5.84 13.66
C LEU A 184 -4.78 -5.36 12.76
N SER A 185 -5.09 -4.97 11.52
CA SER A 185 -4.12 -4.38 10.60
C SER A 185 -3.58 -3.04 11.11
N GLY A 186 -4.46 -2.17 11.60
CA GLY A 186 -4.08 -0.88 12.19
C GLY A 186 -3.18 -1.06 13.39
N LEU A 187 -3.54 -1.93 14.32
CA LEU A 187 -2.74 -2.27 15.50
C LEU A 187 -1.37 -2.80 15.08
N GLY A 188 -1.32 -3.78 14.17
CA GLY A 188 -0.08 -4.32 13.63
C GLY A 188 0.82 -3.22 13.04
N LYS A 189 0.27 -2.32 12.23
CA LYS A 189 1.02 -1.21 11.62
C LYS A 189 1.53 -0.21 12.67
N THR A 190 0.72 0.16 13.66
CA THR A 190 1.13 1.09 14.73
C THR A 190 2.27 0.51 15.58
N MET A 191 2.19 -0.79 15.92
CA MET A 191 3.23 -1.49 16.65
C MET A 191 4.54 -1.56 15.85
N LEU A 192 4.47 -1.73 14.52
CA LEU A 192 5.65 -1.73 13.65
C LEU A 192 6.38 -0.39 13.74
N VAL A 193 5.64 0.71 13.54
CA VAL A 193 6.17 2.08 13.61
C VAL A 193 6.82 2.35 14.96
N PHE A 194 6.18 1.92 16.04
CA PHE A 194 6.71 2.08 17.39
C PHE A 194 8.01 1.27 17.61
N ALA A 195 8.04 0.03 17.12
CA ALA A 195 9.21 -0.84 17.22
C ALA A 195 10.40 -0.31 16.40
N GLU A 196 10.14 0.30 15.24
CA GLU A 196 11.18 0.95 14.43
C GLU A 196 11.79 2.15 15.13
N ARG A 197 10.98 2.98 15.80
CA ARG A 197 11.49 4.12 16.59
C ARG A 197 12.40 3.70 17.75
N ARG A 198 12.10 2.59 18.43
CA ARG A 198 12.93 2.10 19.53
C ARG A 198 14.24 1.48 19.07
N GLY A 199 14.34 1.07 17.80
CA GLY A 199 15.51 0.39 17.24
C GLY A 199 16.59 1.30 16.65
N THR A 200 16.28 2.58 16.40
CA THR A 200 17.26 3.59 15.97
C THR A 200 17.98 4.18 17.19
N PRO A 201 19.31 4.03 17.34
CA PRO A 201 20.06 4.81 18.33
C PRO A 201 19.95 6.30 17.98
N ARG A 202 19.85 7.14 19.03
CA ARG A 202 19.91 8.60 18.91
C ARG A 202 21.28 9.06 18.47
#